data_AF-G5ARD1-F1
#
_entry.id   AF-G5ARD1-F1
#
_cell.length_a   1.000
_cell.length_b   1.000
_cell.length_c   1.000
_cell.angle_alpha   90.00
_cell.angle_beta   90.00
_cell.angle_gamma   90.00
#
_symmetry.space_group_name_H-M   'P 1'
#
loop_
_entity.id
_entity.type
_entity.pdbx_description
1 polymer ?
#
loop_
_entity_poly.entity_id
_entity_poly.type
_entity_poly.pdbx_seq_one_letter_code
_entity_poly.pdbx_strand_id
1 'polypeptide(L)'
;MSSRNNNKLLSNLPQLQNLIKRDLPAYVEEFLQQYNDYQSNVEIFKLQPNKPSKELAELVMFMAQMFCKALILLRNKNLISLSSLLELFFELLRCHDKLLRKTLYTHIVTDIKNINAKHKNNKMNIVLQNFMYTMLRDSSATAAKMSLDVMIELYRRNIWNDAKTVNVITTACFSKVTKILVAALTFFLGKDEDEKKDSDSASEDEGPTGRDLLVQYATGKKSSKIKKNLEKVMKVLKKQKKKKPEVFNFSAIHLIHDPQDFAEKLLKQLENSKERFEVKMMLMNLIFRLVGIHELFLFNFYPFLQRFLQSHQREVTKIFLFGAQASHYLVPSEVIQSLPMTVANNFVTDKNSGEVMAGINAIKEITA
;
A
#
# COMPACT_ATOMS: atom_id res chain seq x y z
N MET A 1 32.95 -38.53 -15.99
CA MET A 1 32.50 -37.94 -14.71
C MET A 1 31.47 -36.80 -14.86
N SER A 2 31.10 -36.33 -16.07
CA SER A 2 30.15 -35.20 -16.20
C SER A 2 28.66 -35.58 -16.05
N SER A 3 28.25 -36.82 -16.38
CA SER A 3 26.83 -37.24 -16.28
C SER A 3 26.26 -37.26 -14.85
N ARG A 4 27.10 -37.53 -13.83
CA ARG A 4 26.65 -37.55 -12.43
C ARG A 4 26.33 -36.16 -11.87
N ASN A 5 26.94 -35.10 -12.41
CA ASN A 5 26.60 -33.73 -12.05
C ASN A 5 25.36 -33.23 -12.81
N ASN A 6 25.17 -33.63 -14.07
CA ASN A 6 23.96 -33.27 -14.84
C ASN A 6 22.67 -33.85 -14.23
N ASN A 7 22.70 -35.09 -13.72
CA ASN A 7 21.52 -35.69 -13.07
C ASN A 7 21.13 -34.98 -11.75
N LYS A 8 22.08 -34.37 -11.04
CA LYS A 8 21.79 -33.55 -9.84
C LYS A 8 21.23 -32.17 -10.17
N LEU A 9 21.49 -31.68 -11.39
CA LEU A 9 21.01 -30.41 -11.91
C LEU A 9 19.56 -30.49 -12.37
N LEU A 10 19.20 -31.59 -13.04
CA LEU A 10 17.84 -31.88 -13.49
C LEU A 10 16.86 -32.06 -12.31
N SER A 11 17.32 -32.62 -11.18
CA SER A 11 16.49 -32.78 -9.98
C SER A 11 16.36 -31.51 -9.14
N ASN A 12 17.20 -30.48 -9.38
CA ASN A 12 17.17 -29.21 -8.64
C ASN A 12 16.64 -28.08 -9.52
N LEU A 13 15.32 -28.04 -9.71
CA LEU A 13 14.62 -27.04 -10.53
C LEU A 13 14.98 -25.58 -10.17
N PRO A 14 15.10 -25.17 -8.88
CA PRO A 14 15.55 -23.81 -8.55
C PRO A 14 16.96 -23.47 -9.07
N GLN A 15 17.90 -24.42 -9.00
CA GLN A 15 19.26 -24.23 -9.50
C GLN A 15 19.28 -24.16 -11.02
N LEU A 16 18.58 -25.07 -11.70
CA LEU A 16 18.44 -25.06 -13.16
C LEU A 16 17.81 -23.74 -13.62
N GLN A 17 16.77 -23.27 -12.93
CA GLN A 17 16.14 -21.99 -13.24
C GLN A 17 17.13 -20.81 -13.16
N ASN A 18 18.00 -20.80 -12.15
CA ASN A 18 19.01 -19.74 -12.00
C ASN A 18 20.10 -19.82 -13.08
N LEU A 19 20.43 -21.02 -13.56
CA LEU A 19 21.40 -21.20 -14.64
C LEU A 19 20.83 -20.79 -15.98
N ILE A 20 19.60 -21.18 -16.32
CA ILE A 20 18.92 -20.72 -17.54
C ILE A 20 18.79 -19.19 -17.56
N LYS A 21 18.58 -18.55 -16.40
CA LYS A 21 18.57 -17.09 -16.30
C LYS A 21 19.92 -16.45 -16.65
N ARG A 22 21.04 -17.12 -16.37
CA ARG A 22 22.39 -16.59 -16.59
C ARG A 22 22.85 -16.82 -18.02
N ASP A 23 22.55 -17.99 -18.56
CA ASP A 23 22.95 -18.40 -19.91
C ASP A 23 21.83 -19.23 -20.53
N LEU A 24 21.05 -18.65 -21.45
CA LEU A 24 19.88 -19.32 -22.00
C LEU A 24 20.25 -20.41 -23.02
N PRO A 25 21.17 -20.17 -23.98
CA PRO A 25 21.56 -21.17 -24.97
C PRO A 25 22.18 -22.44 -24.39
N ALA A 26 22.94 -22.33 -23.29
CA ALA A 26 23.66 -23.46 -22.72
C ALA A 26 22.76 -24.52 -22.03
N TYR A 27 21.52 -24.16 -21.67
CA TYR A 27 20.63 -25.03 -20.89
C TYR A 27 19.31 -25.37 -21.60
N VAL A 28 19.31 -25.29 -22.94
CA VAL A 28 18.12 -25.58 -23.76
C VAL A 28 17.74 -27.06 -23.67
N GLU A 29 18.72 -27.97 -23.70
CA GLU A 29 18.47 -29.41 -23.65
C GLU A 29 17.87 -29.82 -22.29
N GLU A 30 18.42 -29.31 -21.19
CA GLU A 30 17.91 -29.57 -19.84
C GLU A 30 16.49 -29.01 -19.66
N PHE A 31 16.19 -27.83 -20.23
CA PHE A 31 14.84 -27.30 -20.22
C PHE A 31 13.86 -28.18 -21.01
N LEU A 32 14.24 -28.61 -22.21
CA LEU A 32 13.40 -29.49 -23.04
C LEU A 32 13.14 -30.84 -22.37
N GLN A 33 14.15 -31.38 -21.68
CA GLN A 33 13.98 -32.59 -20.89
C GLN A 33 12.93 -32.40 -19.80
N GLN A 34 13.03 -31.33 -19.00
CA GLN A 34 12.02 -31.02 -17.98
C GLN A 34 10.64 -30.74 -18.59
N TYR A 35 10.57 -30.18 -19.81
CA TYR A 35 9.31 -29.95 -20.52
C TYR A 35 8.64 -31.24 -20.96
N ASN A 36 9.41 -32.21 -21.45
CA ASN A 36 8.91 -33.54 -21.78
C ASN A 36 8.43 -34.29 -20.53
N ASP A 37 9.17 -34.18 -19.42
CA ASP A 37 8.78 -34.73 -18.13
C ASP A 37 7.46 -34.10 -17.63
N TYR A 38 7.31 -32.79 -17.81
CA TYR A 38 6.06 -32.07 -17.50
C TYR A 38 4.89 -32.59 -18.34
N GLN A 39 5.04 -32.69 -19.67
CA GLN A 39 3.98 -33.19 -20.56
C GLN A 39 3.55 -34.61 -20.19
N SER A 40 4.52 -35.50 -19.95
CA SER A 40 4.27 -36.88 -19.53
C SER A 40 3.49 -36.94 -18.21
N ASN A 41 3.90 -36.15 -17.21
CA ASN A 41 3.21 -36.07 -15.93
C ASN A 41 1.80 -35.48 -16.03
N VAL A 42 1.57 -34.52 -16.93
CA VAL A 42 0.23 -33.97 -17.21
C VAL A 42 -0.66 -35.04 -17.82
N GLU A 43 -0.17 -35.85 -18.75
CA GLU A 43 -0.94 -36.96 -19.34
C GLU A 43 -1.31 -38.00 -18.29
N ILE A 44 -0.37 -38.40 -17.44
CA ILE A 44 -0.62 -39.31 -16.32
C ILE A 44 -1.70 -38.73 -15.39
N PHE A 45 -1.60 -37.44 -15.06
CA PHE A 45 -2.58 -36.77 -14.19
C PHE A 45 -3.96 -36.67 -14.83
N LYS A 46 -4.05 -36.46 -16.16
CA LYS A 46 -5.34 -36.49 -16.88
C LYS A 46 -6.01 -37.86 -16.79
N LEU A 47 -5.23 -38.94 -16.78
CA LEU A 47 -5.75 -40.30 -16.61
C LEU A 47 -6.16 -40.59 -15.16
N GLN A 48 -5.48 -39.99 -14.17
CA GLN A 48 -5.77 -40.17 -12.74
C GLN A 48 -5.82 -38.83 -11.97
N PRO A 49 -6.89 -38.02 -12.13
CA PRO A 49 -6.95 -36.67 -11.57
C PRO A 49 -6.96 -36.61 -10.03
N ASN A 50 -7.38 -37.70 -9.39
CA ASN A 50 -7.51 -37.78 -7.94
C ASN A 50 -6.19 -38.09 -7.22
N LYS A 51 -5.12 -38.40 -7.94
CA LYS A 51 -3.82 -38.73 -7.34
C LYS A 51 -2.96 -37.46 -7.28
N PRO A 52 -2.66 -36.91 -6.10
CA PRO A 52 -1.77 -35.77 -5.99
C PRO A 52 -0.35 -36.17 -6.44
N SER A 53 0.22 -35.43 -7.39
CA SER A 53 1.61 -35.58 -7.82
C SER A 53 2.43 -34.37 -7.40
N LYS A 54 3.35 -34.58 -6.45
CA LYS A 54 4.27 -33.53 -5.98
C LYS A 54 5.23 -33.09 -7.10
N GLU A 55 5.71 -34.05 -7.88
CA GLU A 55 6.60 -33.82 -9.03
C GLU A 55 5.93 -32.95 -10.08
N LEU A 56 4.66 -33.24 -10.43
CA LEU A 56 3.90 -32.40 -11.34
C LEU A 56 3.72 -30.98 -10.80
N ALA A 57 3.45 -30.82 -9.49
CA ALA A 57 3.31 -29.49 -8.89
C ALA A 57 4.62 -28.67 -8.99
N GLU A 58 5.77 -29.30 -8.72
CA GLU A 58 7.09 -28.66 -8.84
C GLU A 58 7.41 -28.28 -10.30
N LEU A 59 7.11 -29.19 -11.25
CA LEU A 59 7.28 -28.95 -12.69
C LEU A 59 6.36 -27.82 -13.18
N VAL A 60 5.09 -27.79 -12.77
CA VAL A 60 4.15 -26.71 -13.10
C VAL A 60 4.68 -25.36 -12.62
N MET A 61 5.19 -25.29 -11.39
CA MET A 61 5.76 -24.04 -10.86
C MET A 61 6.99 -23.59 -11.64
N PHE A 62 7.89 -24.52 -11.97
CA PHE A 62 9.06 -24.22 -12.79
C PHE A 62 8.67 -23.71 -14.18
N MET A 63 7.76 -24.42 -14.87
CA MET A 63 7.26 -24.04 -16.19
C MET A 63 6.58 -22.68 -16.18
N ALA A 64 5.71 -22.42 -15.20
CA ALA A 64 5.02 -21.14 -15.05
C ALA A 64 6.01 -19.98 -14.93
N GLN A 65 7.06 -20.13 -14.11
CA GLN A 65 8.07 -19.08 -13.96
C GLN A 65 8.90 -18.88 -15.23
N MET A 66 9.24 -19.94 -15.95
CA MET A 66 10.01 -19.86 -17.20
C MET A 66 9.20 -19.21 -18.32
N PHE A 67 7.95 -19.64 -18.52
CA PHE A 67 7.06 -19.05 -19.52
C PHE A 67 6.71 -17.61 -19.21
N CYS A 68 6.45 -17.25 -17.95
CA CYS A 68 6.20 -15.86 -17.58
C CYS A 68 7.38 -14.96 -17.96
N LYS A 69 8.62 -15.40 -17.74
CA LYS A 69 9.81 -14.63 -18.15
C LYS A 69 9.95 -14.52 -19.65
N ALA A 70 9.71 -15.60 -20.40
CA ALA A 70 9.74 -15.57 -21.85
C ALA A 70 8.70 -14.57 -22.39
N LEU A 71 7.46 -14.61 -21.88
CA LEU A 71 6.40 -13.68 -22.26
C LEU A 71 6.76 -12.22 -21.93
N ILE A 72 7.36 -11.96 -20.77
CA ILE A 72 7.89 -10.64 -20.40
C ILE A 72 8.96 -10.16 -21.39
N LEU A 73 9.88 -11.03 -21.81
CA LEU A 73 10.92 -10.67 -22.77
C LEU A 73 10.34 -10.37 -24.16
N LEU A 74 9.39 -11.18 -24.62
CA LEU A 74 8.68 -10.95 -25.87
C LEU A 74 7.88 -9.64 -25.84
N ARG A 75 7.28 -9.33 -24.68
CA ARG A 75 6.59 -8.07 -24.43
C ARG A 75 7.53 -6.87 -24.48
N ASN A 76 8.70 -6.96 -23.86
CA ASN A 76 9.71 -5.89 -23.89
C ASN A 76 10.21 -5.60 -25.32
N LYS A 77 10.16 -6.60 -26.21
CA LYS A 77 10.43 -6.46 -27.65
C LYS A 77 9.21 -6.02 -28.47
N ASN A 78 8.08 -5.70 -27.81
CA ASN A 78 6.80 -5.34 -28.40
C ASN A 78 6.21 -6.38 -29.37
N LEU A 79 6.54 -7.67 -29.19
CA LEU A 79 6.04 -8.77 -30.04
C LEU A 79 4.66 -9.28 -29.60
N ILE A 80 4.21 -8.91 -28.39
CA ILE A 80 2.93 -9.35 -27.80
C ILE A 80 2.09 -8.14 -27.43
N SER A 81 0.77 -8.24 -27.66
CA SER A 81 -0.21 -7.26 -27.24
C SER A 81 -0.26 -7.14 -25.71
N LEU A 82 -0.34 -5.90 -25.23
CA LEU A 82 -0.42 -5.63 -23.80
C LEU A 82 -1.69 -6.19 -23.16
N SER A 83 -2.84 -6.00 -23.81
CA SER A 83 -4.14 -6.35 -23.24
C SER A 83 -4.25 -7.83 -22.93
N SER A 84 -3.94 -8.68 -23.92
CA SER A 84 -4.00 -10.14 -23.77
C SER A 84 -2.97 -10.64 -22.75
N LEU A 85 -1.80 -10.01 -22.68
CA LEU A 85 -0.77 -10.39 -21.72
C LEU A 85 -1.14 -10.02 -20.29
N LEU A 86 -1.70 -8.82 -20.08
CA LEU A 86 -2.12 -8.40 -18.74
C LEU A 86 -3.29 -9.26 -18.24
N GLU A 87 -4.29 -9.53 -19.07
CA GLU A 87 -5.38 -10.46 -18.73
C GLU A 87 -4.84 -11.80 -18.21
N LEU A 88 -3.91 -12.42 -18.96
CA LEU A 88 -3.24 -13.65 -18.54
C LEU A 88 -2.48 -13.48 -17.22
N PHE A 89 -1.71 -12.40 -17.06
CA PHE A 89 -0.95 -12.17 -15.83
C PHE A 89 -1.83 -11.98 -14.60
N PHE A 90 -2.99 -11.35 -14.74
CA PHE A 90 -3.95 -11.21 -13.65
C PHE A 90 -4.61 -12.54 -13.29
N GLU A 91 -4.90 -13.39 -14.25
CA GLU A 91 -5.35 -14.77 -13.97
C GLU A 91 -4.28 -15.56 -13.21
N LEU A 92 -3.01 -15.42 -13.59
CA LEU A 92 -1.89 -16.07 -12.92
C LEU A 92 -1.63 -15.54 -11.49
N LEU A 93 -2.19 -14.39 -11.10
CA LEU A 93 -2.14 -13.94 -9.70
C LEU A 93 -2.92 -14.86 -8.75
N ARG A 94 -3.81 -15.72 -9.29
CA ARG A 94 -4.52 -16.75 -8.50
C ARG A 94 -3.59 -17.88 -8.07
N CYS A 95 -2.46 -18.09 -8.75
CA CYS A 95 -1.54 -19.18 -8.44
C CYS A 95 -0.93 -19.01 -7.04
N HIS A 96 -0.77 -20.13 -6.32
CA HIS A 96 -0.26 -20.14 -4.95
C HIS A 96 1.26 -19.91 -4.81
N ASP A 97 1.97 -19.54 -5.87
CA ASP A 97 3.40 -19.21 -5.83
C ASP A 97 3.69 -17.73 -5.49
N LYS A 98 4.35 -17.50 -4.35
CA LYS A 98 4.75 -16.16 -3.87
C LYS A 98 5.78 -15.49 -4.77
N LEU A 99 6.74 -16.24 -5.31
CA LEU A 99 7.81 -15.67 -6.14
C LEU A 99 7.24 -15.24 -7.49
N LEU A 100 6.45 -16.10 -8.13
CA LEU A 100 5.76 -15.79 -9.38
C LEU A 100 4.90 -14.53 -9.24
N ARG A 101 4.07 -14.47 -8.20
CA ARG A 101 3.24 -13.29 -7.91
C ARG A 101 4.06 -12.01 -7.75
N LYS A 102 5.21 -12.06 -7.05
CA LYS A 102 6.11 -10.90 -6.93
C LYS A 102 6.69 -10.47 -8.28
N THR A 103 7.07 -11.43 -9.14
CA THR A 103 7.58 -11.15 -10.49
C THR A 103 6.50 -10.52 -11.36
N LEU A 104 5.29 -11.09 -11.38
CA LEU A 104 4.14 -10.56 -12.11
C LEU A 104 3.79 -9.14 -11.66
N TYR A 105 3.66 -8.92 -10.35
CA TYR A 105 3.42 -7.60 -9.77
C TYR A 105 4.42 -6.55 -10.27
N THR A 106 5.73 -6.85 -10.13
CA THR A 106 6.80 -5.93 -10.54
C THR A 106 6.74 -5.63 -12.03
N HIS A 107 6.49 -6.66 -12.86
CA HIS A 107 6.38 -6.48 -14.29
C HIS A 107 5.15 -5.65 -14.69
N ILE A 108 3.96 -5.99 -14.18
CA ILE A 108 2.70 -5.29 -14.49
C ILE A 108 2.85 -3.79 -14.22
N VAL A 109 3.36 -3.42 -13.03
CA VAL A 109 3.57 -2.02 -12.66
C VAL A 109 4.59 -1.35 -13.59
N THR A 110 5.65 -2.05 -13.98
CA THR A 110 6.70 -1.52 -14.85
C THR A 110 6.24 -1.35 -16.29
N ASP A 111 5.50 -2.32 -16.84
CA ASP A 111 4.96 -2.25 -18.20
C ASP A 111 3.96 -1.09 -18.30
N ILE A 112 2.99 -0.99 -17.38
CA ILE A 112 2.02 0.12 -17.33
C ILE A 112 2.74 1.48 -17.21
N LYS A 113 3.83 1.54 -16.43
CA LYS A 113 4.67 2.75 -16.35
C LYS A 113 5.35 3.07 -17.67
N ASN A 114 5.92 2.09 -18.36
CA ASN A 114 6.61 2.30 -19.62
C ASN A 114 5.65 2.75 -20.73
N ILE A 115 4.43 2.23 -20.75
CA ILE A 115 3.38 2.64 -21.69
C ILE A 115 3.00 4.11 -21.50
N ASN A 116 2.94 4.56 -20.25
CA ASN A 116 2.62 5.94 -19.90
C ASN A 116 3.85 6.87 -19.83
N ALA A 117 5.05 6.39 -20.20
CA ALA A 117 6.29 7.14 -20.01
C ALA A 117 6.42 8.35 -20.95
N LYS A 118 5.92 8.24 -22.20
CA LYS A 118 5.96 9.34 -23.18
C LYS A 118 4.73 10.26 -23.05
N HIS A 119 3.55 9.66 -23.02
CA HIS A 119 2.28 10.34 -22.85
C HIS A 119 1.31 9.41 -22.12
N LYS A 120 0.32 9.97 -21.43
CA LYS A 120 -0.73 9.17 -20.79
C LYS A 120 -1.60 8.50 -21.85
N ASN A 121 -1.57 7.17 -21.90
CA ASN A 121 -2.40 6.40 -22.82
C ASN A 121 -3.77 6.16 -22.19
N ASN A 122 -4.65 7.17 -22.23
CA ASN A 122 -5.95 7.14 -21.57
C ASN A 122 -6.84 5.99 -22.06
N LYS A 123 -6.79 5.65 -23.36
CA LYS A 123 -7.55 4.52 -23.92
C LYS A 123 -7.18 3.21 -23.25
N MET A 124 -5.88 2.93 -23.13
CA MET A 124 -5.41 1.73 -22.46
C MET A 124 -5.70 1.76 -20.96
N ASN A 125 -5.51 2.91 -20.31
CA ASN A 125 -5.78 3.06 -18.88
C ASN A 125 -7.25 2.78 -18.54
N ILE A 126 -8.20 3.27 -19.36
CA ILE A 126 -9.64 3.01 -19.16
C ILE A 126 -9.95 1.51 -19.22
N VAL A 127 -9.39 0.80 -20.21
CA VAL A 127 -9.58 -0.66 -20.37
C VAL A 127 -9.03 -1.39 -19.15
N LEU A 128 -7.81 -1.06 -18.72
CA LEU A 128 -7.18 -1.69 -17.57
C LEU A 128 -7.91 -1.39 -16.26
N GLN A 129 -8.35 -0.15 -16.04
CA GLN A 129 -9.14 0.22 -14.86
C GLN A 129 -10.47 -0.53 -14.79
N ASN A 130 -11.16 -0.69 -15.93
CA ASN A 130 -12.40 -1.49 -15.99
C ASN A 130 -12.13 -2.96 -15.66
N PHE A 131 -11.03 -3.50 -16.18
CA PHE A 131 -10.60 -4.86 -15.86
C PHE A 131 -10.25 -5.01 -14.36
N MET A 132 -9.58 -4.04 -13.76
CA MET A 132 -9.29 -4.05 -12.31
C MET A 132 -10.55 -4.07 -11.46
N TYR A 133 -11.60 -3.36 -11.87
CA TYR A 133 -12.90 -3.39 -11.19
C TYR A 133 -13.49 -4.81 -11.14
N THR A 134 -13.37 -5.57 -12.24
CA THR A 134 -13.77 -6.98 -12.26
C THR A 134 -12.88 -7.84 -11.36
N MET A 135 -11.56 -7.57 -11.30
CA MET A 135 -10.62 -8.32 -10.47
C MET A 135 -10.79 -8.09 -8.96
N LEU A 136 -11.24 -6.91 -8.53
CA LEU A 136 -11.53 -6.67 -7.11
C LEU A 136 -12.73 -7.47 -6.60
N ARG A 137 -13.60 -7.95 -7.51
CA ARG A 137 -14.74 -8.81 -7.22
C ARG A 137 -14.44 -10.30 -7.44
N ASP A 138 -13.18 -10.64 -7.72
CA ASP A 138 -12.76 -12.02 -7.95
C ASP A 138 -12.97 -12.88 -6.69
N SER A 139 -13.35 -14.14 -6.91
CA SER A 139 -13.44 -15.18 -5.88
C SER A 139 -12.14 -15.35 -5.06
N SER A 140 -10.98 -15.14 -5.67
CA SER A 140 -9.68 -15.28 -5.03
C SER A 140 -9.28 -14.00 -4.31
N ALA A 141 -9.35 -14.06 -2.97
CA ALA A 141 -8.92 -12.97 -2.09
C ALA A 141 -7.46 -12.54 -2.33
N THR A 142 -6.59 -13.46 -2.76
CA THR A 142 -5.17 -13.15 -3.05
C THR A 142 -5.04 -12.33 -4.33
N ALA A 143 -5.76 -12.72 -5.39
CA ALA A 143 -5.74 -11.99 -6.66
C ALA A 143 -6.38 -10.60 -6.52
N ALA A 144 -7.50 -10.50 -5.81
CA ALA A 144 -8.14 -9.22 -5.51
C ALA A 144 -7.22 -8.28 -4.70
N LYS A 145 -6.57 -8.81 -3.65
CA LYS A 145 -5.60 -8.02 -2.85
C LYS A 145 -4.43 -7.52 -3.68
N MET A 146 -3.86 -8.39 -4.53
CA MET A 146 -2.74 -7.99 -5.37
C MET A 146 -3.14 -6.99 -6.45
N SER A 147 -4.34 -7.14 -7.02
CA SER A 147 -4.88 -6.17 -7.97
C SER A 147 -5.06 -4.80 -7.31
N LEU A 148 -5.56 -4.77 -6.07
CA LEU A 148 -5.62 -3.56 -5.26
C LEU A 148 -4.23 -2.94 -5.01
N ASP A 149 -3.24 -3.74 -4.64
CA ASP A 149 -1.86 -3.24 -4.45
C ASP A 149 -1.31 -2.60 -5.73
N VAL A 150 -1.56 -3.21 -6.89
CA VAL A 150 -1.12 -2.66 -8.19
C VAL A 150 -1.78 -1.30 -8.44
N MET A 151 -3.08 -1.15 -8.16
CA MET A 151 -3.77 0.13 -8.29
C MET A 151 -3.20 1.20 -7.36
N ILE A 152 -2.95 0.85 -6.10
CA ILE A 152 -2.35 1.74 -5.10
C ILE A 152 -0.95 2.19 -5.54
N GLU A 153 -0.12 1.28 -6.02
CA GLU A 153 1.24 1.59 -6.49
C GLU A 153 1.23 2.49 -7.74
N LEU A 154 0.30 2.27 -8.68
CA LEU A 154 0.14 3.11 -9.87
C LEU A 154 -0.37 4.52 -9.53
N TYR A 155 -1.23 4.65 -8.51
CA TYR A 155 -1.65 5.93 -7.98
C TYR A 155 -0.47 6.69 -7.34
N ARG A 156 0.30 6.03 -6.47
CA ARG A 156 1.50 6.61 -5.81
C ARG A 156 2.55 7.08 -6.81
N ARG A 157 2.67 6.41 -7.95
CA ARG A 157 3.57 6.79 -9.05
C ARG A 157 3.01 7.91 -9.95
N ASN A 158 1.85 8.51 -9.61
CA ASN A 158 1.15 9.55 -10.37
C ASN A 158 0.74 9.13 -11.80
N ILE A 159 0.59 7.82 -12.04
CA ILE A 159 0.22 7.27 -13.36
C ILE A 159 -1.30 7.27 -13.48
N TRP A 160 -1.95 6.59 -12.54
CA TRP A 160 -3.41 6.51 -12.40
C TRP A 160 -3.89 7.39 -11.24
N ASN A 161 -3.55 8.68 -11.30
CA ASN A 161 -4.03 9.70 -10.37
C ASN A 161 -5.26 10.38 -10.97
N ASP A 162 -6.40 9.69 -10.91
CA ASP A 162 -7.69 10.12 -11.44
C ASP A 162 -8.84 9.64 -10.54
N ALA A 163 -9.98 10.33 -10.63
CA ALA A 163 -11.15 10.05 -9.80
C ALA A 163 -11.66 8.62 -9.98
N LYS A 164 -11.60 8.07 -11.20
CA LYS A 164 -12.03 6.69 -11.46
C LYS A 164 -11.23 5.67 -10.65
N THR A 165 -9.91 5.80 -10.60
CA THR A 165 -9.05 4.88 -9.83
C THR A 165 -9.36 4.95 -8.34
N VAL A 166 -9.52 6.16 -7.80
CA VAL A 166 -9.87 6.38 -6.38
C VAL A 166 -11.22 5.73 -6.06
N ASN A 167 -12.25 5.96 -6.88
CA ASN A 167 -13.57 5.41 -6.63
C ASN A 167 -13.59 3.88 -6.78
N VAL A 168 -12.77 3.28 -7.65
CA VAL A 168 -12.58 1.82 -7.65
C VAL A 168 -11.97 1.35 -6.32
N ILE A 169 -10.98 2.06 -5.77
CA ILE A 169 -10.38 1.73 -4.47
C ILE A 169 -11.40 1.89 -3.31
N THR A 170 -12.32 2.85 -3.36
CA THR A 170 -13.38 2.99 -2.34
C THR A 170 -14.22 1.70 -2.20
N THR A 171 -14.44 0.97 -3.30
CA THR A 171 -15.19 -0.30 -3.26
C THR A 171 -14.47 -1.38 -2.45
N ALA A 172 -13.14 -1.33 -2.38
CA ALA A 172 -12.34 -2.27 -1.60
C ALA A 172 -12.46 -2.01 -0.09
N CYS A 173 -12.86 -0.80 0.34
CA CYS A 173 -13.19 -0.50 1.75
C CYS A 173 -14.42 -1.25 2.26
N PHE A 174 -15.22 -1.84 1.37
CA PHE A 174 -16.39 -2.67 1.71
C PHE A 174 -16.12 -4.18 1.57
N SER A 175 -14.85 -4.58 1.40
CA SER A 175 -14.49 -5.98 1.28
C SER A 175 -14.65 -6.72 2.62
N LYS A 176 -15.23 -7.92 2.56
CA LYS A 176 -15.31 -8.84 3.71
C LYS A 176 -13.94 -9.41 4.10
N VAL A 177 -12.94 -9.29 3.23
CA VAL A 177 -11.58 -9.79 3.49
C VAL A 177 -10.78 -8.70 4.18
N THR A 178 -10.46 -8.89 5.46
CA THR A 178 -9.74 -7.92 6.30
C THR A 178 -8.45 -7.40 5.66
N LYS A 179 -7.68 -8.25 4.96
CA LYS A 179 -6.44 -7.82 4.29
C LYS A 179 -6.67 -6.81 3.16
N ILE A 180 -7.76 -6.96 2.42
CA ILE A 180 -8.15 -6.04 1.34
C ILE A 180 -8.67 -4.73 1.95
N LEU A 181 -9.52 -4.85 2.97
CA LEU A 181 -10.03 -3.72 3.74
C LEU A 181 -8.88 -2.86 4.31
N VAL A 182 -7.93 -3.48 5.02
CA VAL A 182 -6.79 -2.78 5.62
C VAL A 182 -5.94 -2.10 4.54
N ALA A 183 -5.68 -2.75 3.40
CA ALA A 183 -4.92 -2.13 2.31
C ALA A 183 -5.63 -0.89 1.74
N ALA A 184 -6.96 -0.96 1.55
CA ALA A 184 -7.75 0.18 1.08
C ALA A 184 -7.81 1.33 2.10
N LEU A 185 -7.97 1.01 3.39
CA LEU A 185 -7.96 2.01 4.46
C LEU A 185 -6.58 2.67 4.60
N THR A 186 -5.50 1.89 4.55
CA THR A 186 -4.13 2.40 4.58
C THR A 186 -3.85 3.35 3.41
N PHE A 187 -4.40 3.05 2.21
CA PHE A 187 -4.31 3.95 1.06
C PHE A 187 -4.85 5.35 1.36
N PHE A 188 -6.09 5.45 1.88
CA PHE A 188 -6.70 6.75 2.19
C PHE A 188 -6.10 7.42 3.42
N LEU A 189 -5.60 6.64 4.38
CA LEU A 189 -4.99 7.19 5.59
C LEU A 189 -3.55 7.69 5.37
N GLY A 190 -2.86 7.22 4.31
CA GLY A 190 -1.53 7.68 3.92
C GLY A 190 -0.37 7.08 4.74
N LYS A 191 -0.62 6.10 5.62
CA LYS A 191 0.39 5.58 6.56
C LYS A 191 1.65 4.99 5.90
N ASP A 192 1.57 4.50 4.67
CA ASP A 192 2.72 3.90 3.97
C ASP A 192 3.77 4.92 3.48
N GLU A 193 3.44 6.21 3.39
CA GLU A 193 4.43 7.23 2.99
C GLU A 193 5.32 7.70 4.13
N ASP A 194 4.82 7.66 5.36
CA ASP A 194 5.58 8.07 6.54
C ASP A 194 6.66 7.04 6.88
N GLU A 195 6.34 5.73 6.80
CA GLU A 195 7.32 4.65 7.04
C GLU A 195 8.46 4.61 6.00
N LYS A 196 8.20 4.98 4.75
CA LYS A 196 9.26 5.03 3.71
C LYS A 196 10.19 6.23 3.86
N LYS A 197 9.72 7.35 4.40
CA LYS A 197 10.56 8.55 4.61
C LYS A 197 11.54 8.37 5.77
N ASP A 198 11.17 7.60 6.80
CA ASP A 198 12.06 7.31 7.93
C ASP A 198 13.16 6.28 7.58
N SER A 199 12.93 5.40 6.59
CA SER A 199 13.93 4.42 6.15
C SER A 199 15.06 5.03 5.30
N ASP A 200 14.85 6.18 4.68
CA ASP A 200 15.84 6.84 3.81
C ASP A 200 16.71 7.87 4.57
N SER A 201 16.49 8.08 5.87
CA SER A 201 17.29 8.99 6.71
C SER A 201 18.37 8.31 7.55
N ALA A 202 18.56 6.99 7.40
CA ALA A 202 19.68 6.27 8.02
C ALA A 202 20.88 6.25 7.07
N SER A 203 21.40 7.42 6.69
CA SER A 203 22.78 7.51 6.21
C SER A 203 23.69 7.53 7.43
N GLU A 204 24.33 6.40 7.69
CA GLU A 204 25.49 6.26 8.58
C GLU A 204 26.58 7.25 8.14
N ASP A 205 26.65 8.40 8.80
CA ASP A 205 27.87 9.20 8.93
C ASP A 205 27.65 10.13 10.14
N GLU A 206 27.99 9.67 11.34
CA GLU A 206 28.15 10.54 12.52
C GLU A 206 29.39 11.43 12.32
N GLY A 207 29.29 12.35 11.37
CA GLY A 207 30.17 13.50 11.24
C GLY A 207 29.79 14.56 12.27
N PRO A 208 30.74 15.43 12.68
CA PRO A 208 30.51 16.42 13.72
C PRO A 208 29.34 17.35 13.36
N THR A 209 28.48 17.59 14.34
CA THR A 209 27.23 18.34 14.18
C THR A 209 27.56 19.75 13.68
N GLY A 210 26.69 20.38 12.89
CA GLY A 210 26.93 21.75 12.37
C GLY A 210 27.24 22.81 13.45
N ARG A 211 26.90 22.52 14.73
CA ARG A 211 27.30 23.30 15.91
C ARG A 211 28.80 23.16 16.25
N ASP A 212 29.38 21.97 16.14
CA ASP A 212 30.79 21.71 16.46
C ASP A 212 31.73 22.43 15.49
N LEU A 213 31.36 22.47 14.20
CA LEU A 213 32.11 23.21 13.17
C LEU A 213 32.03 24.73 13.35
N LEU A 214 30.92 25.25 13.89
CA LEU A 214 30.76 26.67 14.23
C LEU A 214 31.66 27.06 15.41
N VAL A 215 31.74 26.19 16.43
CA VAL A 215 32.63 26.38 17.58
C VAL A 215 34.09 26.35 17.12
N GLN A 216 34.50 25.39 16.28
CA GLN A 216 35.87 25.34 15.75
C GLN A 216 36.26 26.56 14.91
N TYR A 217 35.31 27.15 14.16
CA TYR A 217 35.56 28.39 13.42
C TYR A 217 35.69 29.62 14.32
N ALA A 218 35.00 29.62 15.46
CA ALA A 218 35.05 30.71 16.44
C ALA A 218 36.32 30.67 17.30
N THR A 219 36.82 29.48 17.65
CA THR A 219 37.96 29.29 18.57
C THR A 219 39.31 29.03 17.88
N GLY A 220 39.33 28.69 16.58
CA GLY A 220 40.54 28.32 15.84
C GLY A 220 41.09 29.37 14.85
N LYS A 221 42.28 29.10 14.28
CA LYS A 221 42.87 29.91 13.19
C LYS A 221 41.99 29.86 11.93
N LYS A 222 41.49 31.02 11.50
CA LYS A 222 40.56 31.18 10.35
C LYS A 222 41.24 30.88 9.01
N SER A 223 41.33 29.60 8.64
CA SER A 223 41.83 29.17 7.34
C SER A 223 40.73 29.20 6.26
N SER A 224 41.12 29.53 5.03
CA SER A 224 40.26 29.52 3.82
C SER A 224 39.58 28.17 3.60
N LYS A 225 40.24 27.05 3.96
CA LYS A 225 39.66 25.70 3.86
C LYS A 225 38.47 25.50 4.82
N ILE A 226 38.56 26.01 6.06
CA ILE A 226 37.51 25.84 7.08
C ILE A 226 36.27 26.66 6.69
N LYS A 227 36.47 27.89 6.18
CA LYS A 227 35.37 28.73 5.68
C LYS A 227 34.62 28.06 4.52
N LYS A 228 35.33 27.46 3.55
CA LYS A 228 34.72 26.71 2.45
C LYS A 228 33.95 25.48 2.94
N ASN A 229 34.43 24.80 3.98
CA ASN A 229 33.72 23.63 4.53
C ASN A 229 32.44 24.04 5.27
N LEU A 230 32.49 25.11 6.08
CA LEU A 230 31.34 25.68 6.76
C LEU A 230 30.25 26.13 5.78
N GLU A 231 30.63 26.78 4.66
CA GLU A 231 29.70 27.19 3.61
C GLU A 231 29.03 26.00 2.90
N LYS A 232 29.76 24.91 2.66
CA LYS A 232 29.18 23.67 2.08
C LYS A 232 28.17 23.06 3.04
N VAL A 233 28.52 22.91 4.32
CA VAL A 233 27.63 22.35 5.35
C VAL A 233 26.39 23.23 5.56
N MET A 234 26.55 24.55 5.61
CA MET A 234 25.40 25.48 5.70
C MET A 234 24.51 25.43 4.45
N LYS A 235 25.05 25.22 3.24
CA LYS A 235 24.24 25.02 2.03
C LYS A 235 23.44 23.72 2.08
N VAL A 236 24.02 22.64 2.60
CA VAL A 236 23.31 21.37 2.80
C VAL A 236 22.19 21.54 3.84
N LEU A 237 22.47 22.17 4.98
CA LEU A 237 21.47 22.46 6.02
C LEU A 237 20.37 23.42 5.52
N LYS A 238 20.69 24.42 4.69
CA LYS A 238 19.68 25.29 4.06
C LYS A 238 18.83 24.55 3.02
N LYS A 239 19.41 23.58 2.30
CA LYS A 239 18.64 22.69 1.40
C LYS A 239 17.73 21.74 2.18
N GLN A 240 18.17 21.25 3.34
CA GLN A 240 17.34 20.42 4.24
C GLN A 240 16.25 21.25 4.94
N LYS A 241 16.52 22.51 5.31
CA LYS A 241 15.52 23.43 5.88
C LYS A 241 14.51 23.96 4.85
N LYS A 242 14.79 23.86 3.55
CA LYS A 242 13.74 23.92 2.53
C LYS A 242 12.96 22.59 2.56
N LYS A 243 12.24 22.35 3.67
CA LYS A 243 11.14 21.39 3.67
C LYS A 243 10.24 21.81 2.51
N LYS A 244 10.13 20.97 1.48
CA LYS A 244 8.99 21.05 0.57
C LYS A 244 7.74 21.05 1.46
N PRO A 245 6.72 21.88 1.18
CA PRO A 245 5.48 21.83 1.95
C PRO A 245 5.07 20.37 2.03
N GLU A 246 4.76 19.91 3.26
CA GLU A 246 4.18 18.58 3.45
C GLU A 246 2.95 18.53 2.56
N VAL A 247 3.08 17.84 1.42
CA VAL A 247 1.95 17.49 0.59
C VAL A 247 1.23 16.42 1.40
N PHE A 248 0.39 16.86 2.32
CA PHE A 248 -0.60 15.99 2.91
C PHE A 248 -1.36 15.38 1.73
N ASN A 249 -1.39 14.05 1.66
CA ASN A 249 -2.04 13.26 0.61
C ASN A 249 -3.58 13.36 0.69
N PHE A 250 -4.13 14.57 0.81
CA PHE A 250 -5.56 14.88 0.69
C PHE A 250 -6.07 14.68 -0.75
N SER A 251 -5.17 14.58 -1.73
CA SER A 251 -5.51 14.41 -3.14
C SER A 251 -6.47 13.24 -3.40
N ALA A 252 -6.34 12.11 -2.68
CA ALA A 252 -7.22 10.97 -2.93
C ALA A 252 -8.63 11.20 -2.37
N ILE A 253 -8.76 11.83 -1.20
CA ILE A 253 -10.06 12.05 -0.56
C ILE A 253 -10.91 13.05 -1.35
N HIS A 254 -10.29 14.06 -1.97
CA HIS A 254 -10.98 15.01 -2.84
C HIS A 254 -11.48 14.43 -4.16
N LEU A 255 -10.95 13.27 -4.57
CA LEU A 255 -11.29 12.61 -5.84
C LEU A 255 -12.47 11.62 -5.70
N ILE A 256 -13.07 11.51 -4.51
CA ILE A 256 -14.25 10.66 -4.26
C ILE A 256 -15.49 11.34 -4.86
N HIS A 257 -16.29 10.60 -5.61
CA HIS A 257 -17.45 11.17 -6.32
C HIS A 257 -18.63 11.49 -5.38
N ASP A 258 -18.91 10.61 -4.42
CA ASP A 258 -19.98 10.78 -3.44
C ASP A 258 -19.44 10.53 -2.03
N PRO A 259 -18.85 11.54 -1.39
CA PRO A 259 -18.24 11.40 -0.07
C PRO A 259 -19.29 11.17 1.04
N GLN A 260 -20.51 11.68 0.87
CA GLN A 260 -21.61 11.54 1.84
C GLN A 260 -22.08 10.07 1.91
N ASP A 261 -22.51 9.49 0.79
CA ASP A 261 -22.95 8.09 0.74
C ASP A 261 -21.82 7.13 1.14
N PHE A 262 -20.58 7.45 0.76
CA PHE A 262 -19.41 6.68 1.17
C PHE A 262 -19.24 6.66 2.69
N ALA A 263 -19.31 7.83 3.35
CA ALA A 263 -19.18 7.93 4.81
C ALA A 263 -20.33 7.22 5.54
N GLU A 264 -21.57 7.35 5.08
CA GLU A 264 -22.73 6.67 5.66
C GLU A 264 -22.61 5.14 5.58
N LYS A 265 -22.21 4.61 4.41
CA LYS A 265 -21.98 3.18 4.25
C LYS A 265 -20.85 2.67 5.13
N LEU A 266 -19.76 3.43 5.26
CA LEU A 266 -18.65 3.08 6.15
C LEU A 266 -19.09 3.06 7.61
N LEU A 267 -19.92 4.01 8.05
CA LEU A 267 -20.47 4.03 9.40
C LEU A 267 -21.34 2.80 9.67
N LYS A 268 -22.25 2.47 8.74
CA LYS A 268 -23.10 1.28 8.86
C LYS A 268 -22.28 -0.02 8.92
N GLN A 269 -21.17 -0.08 8.18
CA GLN A 269 -20.24 -1.21 8.27
C GLN A 269 -19.53 -1.25 9.63
N LEU A 270 -19.07 -0.10 10.14
CA LEU A 270 -18.39 0.03 11.41
C LEU A 270 -19.27 -0.41 12.60
N GLU A 271 -20.54 0.01 12.62
CA GLU A 271 -21.52 -0.37 13.65
C GLU A 271 -21.72 -1.89 13.72
N ASN A 272 -21.76 -2.55 12.56
CA ASN A 272 -21.95 -4.00 12.46
C ASN A 272 -20.65 -4.81 12.44
N SER A 273 -19.49 -4.13 12.52
CA SER A 273 -18.19 -4.77 12.31
C SER A 273 -17.77 -5.62 13.52
N LYS A 274 -17.36 -6.86 13.24
CA LYS A 274 -16.70 -7.78 14.19
C LYS A 274 -15.18 -7.75 14.08
N GLU A 275 -14.62 -6.80 13.34
CA GLU A 275 -13.18 -6.65 13.16
C GLU A 275 -12.45 -6.25 14.45
N ARG A 276 -11.13 -6.45 14.45
CA ARG A 276 -10.26 -6.01 15.56
C ARG A 276 -10.34 -4.50 15.77
N PHE A 277 -10.08 -4.06 17.01
CA PHE A 277 -10.18 -2.66 17.39
C PHE A 277 -9.31 -1.74 16.53
N GLU A 278 -8.12 -2.18 16.12
CA GLU A 278 -7.22 -1.42 15.26
C GLU A 278 -7.84 -1.11 13.89
N VAL A 279 -8.59 -2.06 13.30
CA VAL A 279 -9.29 -1.87 12.02
C VAL A 279 -10.48 -0.93 12.19
N LYS A 280 -11.20 -1.05 13.32
CA LYS A 280 -12.28 -0.11 13.68
C LYS A 280 -11.75 1.32 13.82
N MET A 281 -10.60 1.50 14.45
CA MET A 281 -9.92 2.79 14.55
C MET A 281 -9.52 3.35 13.18
N MET A 282 -9.07 2.50 12.25
CA MET A 282 -8.78 2.93 10.87
C MET A 282 -10.05 3.39 10.13
N LEU A 283 -11.16 2.65 10.28
CA LEU A 283 -12.46 3.03 9.71
C LEU A 283 -12.96 4.35 10.27
N MET A 284 -12.92 4.49 11.60
CA MET A 284 -13.26 5.73 12.30
C MET A 284 -12.44 6.89 11.72
N ASN A 285 -11.11 6.79 11.73
CA ASN A 285 -10.23 7.84 11.21
C ASN A 285 -10.58 8.25 9.77
N LEU A 286 -10.88 7.29 8.89
CA LEU A 286 -11.29 7.61 7.52
C LEU A 286 -12.62 8.38 7.48
N ILE A 287 -13.62 7.94 8.24
CA ILE A 287 -14.92 8.64 8.34
C ILE A 287 -14.70 10.06 8.86
N PHE A 288 -13.90 10.25 9.92
CA PHE A 288 -13.59 11.56 10.48
C PHE A 288 -12.93 12.49 9.47
N ARG A 289 -11.96 12.00 8.69
CA ARG A 289 -11.35 12.78 7.62
C ARG A 289 -12.35 13.16 6.53
N LEU A 290 -13.26 12.25 6.16
CA LEU A 290 -14.30 12.54 5.17
C LEU A 290 -15.24 13.65 5.67
N VAL A 291 -15.71 13.55 6.91
CA VAL A 291 -16.58 14.55 7.53
C VAL A 291 -15.89 15.91 7.62
N GLY A 292 -14.64 15.96 8.10
CA GLY A 292 -13.91 17.22 8.23
C GLY A 292 -13.56 17.90 6.90
N ILE A 293 -13.21 17.11 5.86
CA ILE A 293 -12.77 17.66 4.56
C ILE A 293 -13.95 18.08 3.69
N HIS A 294 -15.01 17.28 3.68
CA HIS A 294 -16.18 17.50 2.82
C HIS A 294 -17.38 18.09 3.57
N GLU A 295 -17.21 18.44 4.85
CA GLU A 295 -18.23 19.04 5.71
C GLU A 295 -19.55 18.24 5.72
N LEU A 296 -19.42 16.93 5.90
CA LEU A 296 -20.51 15.96 5.73
C LEU A 296 -21.47 15.94 6.93
N PHE A 297 -22.75 15.73 6.66
CA PHE A 297 -23.78 15.61 7.70
C PHE A 297 -23.92 14.16 8.16
N LEU A 298 -23.18 13.76 9.20
CA LEU A 298 -23.20 12.38 9.72
C LEU A 298 -23.57 12.33 11.22
N PHE A 299 -24.80 12.72 11.56
CA PHE A 299 -25.23 12.93 12.95
C PHE A 299 -25.19 11.67 13.83
N ASN A 300 -25.48 10.50 13.27
CA ASN A 300 -25.45 9.23 14.01
C ASN A 300 -24.04 8.84 14.49
N PHE A 301 -22.99 9.46 13.94
CA PHE A 301 -21.62 9.14 14.27
C PHE A 301 -21.19 9.70 15.64
N TYR A 302 -21.69 10.87 16.04
CA TYR A 302 -21.31 11.48 17.33
C TYR A 302 -21.79 10.67 18.54
N PRO A 303 -23.06 10.18 18.60
CA PRO A 303 -23.48 9.25 19.63
C PRO A 303 -22.72 7.92 19.60
N PHE A 304 -22.31 7.44 18.42
CA PHE A 304 -21.47 6.26 18.30
C PHE A 304 -20.09 6.48 18.93
N LEU A 305 -19.47 7.64 18.69
CA LEU A 305 -18.17 8.02 19.23
C LEU A 305 -18.17 8.08 20.76
N GLN A 306 -19.23 8.60 21.37
CA GLN A 306 -19.37 8.70 22.82
C GLN A 306 -19.18 7.36 23.54
N ARG A 307 -19.59 6.25 22.92
CA ARG A 307 -19.41 4.91 23.48
C ARG A 307 -17.94 4.52 23.66
N PHE A 308 -17.04 5.15 22.92
CA PHE A 308 -15.59 4.92 22.99
C PHE A 308 -14.87 5.97 23.84
N LEU A 309 -15.56 6.99 24.35
CA LEU A 309 -14.99 8.01 25.23
C LEU A 309 -15.06 7.58 26.69
N GLN A 310 -14.43 6.45 27.02
CA GLN A 310 -14.29 5.96 28.39
C GLN A 310 -12.82 6.06 28.85
N SER A 311 -12.59 6.37 30.12
CA SER A 311 -11.23 6.59 30.67
C SER A 311 -10.30 5.37 30.62
N HIS A 312 -10.84 4.17 30.46
CA HIS A 312 -10.06 2.93 30.34
C HIS A 312 -9.84 2.52 28.88
N GLN A 313 -10.37 3.27 27.92
CA GLN A 313 -10.30 2.90 26.52
C GLN A 313 -8.86 3.03 26.00
N ARG A 314 -8.47 2.15 25.07
CA ARG A 314 -7.13 2.22 24.46
C ARG A 314 -7.08 3.32 23.40
N GLU A 315 -5.98 4.08 23.37
CA GLU A 315 -5.70 5.12 22.37
C GLU A 315 -6.74 6.26 22.32
N VAL A 316 -7.35 6.64 23.46
CA VAL A 316 -8.37 7.70 23.53
C VAL A 316 -7.92 9.01 22.91
N THR A 317 -6.65 9.39 23.05
CA THR A 317 -6.11 10.61 22.44
C THR A 317 -6.33 10.68 20.93
N LYS A 318 -6.30 9.53 20.22
CA LYS A 318 -6.61 9.50 18.78
C LYS A 318 -8.10 9.70 18.54
N ILE A 319 -8.95 9.15 19.40
CA ILE A 319 -10.41 9.33 19.36
C ILE A 319 -10.81 10.78 19.62
N PHE A 320 -10.09 11.48 20.50
CA PHE A 320 -10.24 12.92 20.69
C PHE A 320 -9.89 13.72 19.44
N LEU A 321 -8.72 13.45 18.84
CA LEU A 321 -8.27 14.11 17.61
C LEU A 321 -9.31 13.92 16.49
N PHE A 322 -9.85 12.72 16.39
CA PHE A 322 -10.91 12.39 15.45
C PHE A 322 -12.17 13.23 15.69
N GLY A 323 -12.63 13.33 16.94
CA GLY A 323 -13.78 14.16 17.31
C GLY A 323 -13.59 15.64 16.95
N ALA A 324 -12.40 16.19 17.19
CA ALA A 324 -12.05 17.54 16.78
C ALA A 324 -12.12 17.71 15.24
N GLN A 325 -11.56 16.77 14.48
CA GLN A 325 -11.55 16.84 13.00
C GLN A 325 -12.94 16.80 12.35
N ALA A 326 -13.91 16.08 12.93
CA ALA A 326 -15.29 16.08 12.42
C ALA A 326 -16.17 17.19 12.98
N SER A 327 -15.61 18.09 13.80
CA SER A 327 -16.33 19.26 14.27
C SER A 327 -16.21 20.35 13.22
N HIS A 328 -17.33 20.71 12.58
CA HIS A 328 -17.39 21.79 11.60
C HIS A 328 -18.66 22.63 11.81
N TYR A 329 -18.63 23.87 11.30
CA TYR A 329 -19.64 24.91 11.56
C TYR A 329 -21.06 24.57 11.09
N LEU A 330 -21.24 23.58 10.21
CA LEU A 330 -22.54 23.16 9.69
C LEU A 330 -23.25 22.13 10.59
N VAL A 331 -22.56 21.53 11.56
CA VAL A 331 -23.16 20.54 12.44
C VAL A 331 -23.94 21.25 13.55
N PRO A 332 -25.22 20.89 13.80
CA PRO A 332 -26.01 21.51 14.86
C PRO A 332 -25.34 21.38 16.23
N SER A 333 -25.34 22.49 16.99
CA SER A 333 -24.71 22.55 18.30
C SER A 333 -25.28 21.54 19.29
N GLU A 334 -26.56 21.18 19.18
CA GLU A 334 -27.22 20.16 20.01
C GLU A 334 -26.55 18.78 19.88
N VAL A 335 -26.14 18.43 18.65
CA VAL A 335 -25.49 17.14 18.36
C VAL A 335 -24.05 17.15 18.87
N ILE A 336 -23.31 18.23 18.60
CA ILE A 336 -21.91 18.34 19.02
C ILE A 336 -21.75 18.50 20.52
N GLN A 337 -22.59 19.29 21.20
CA GLN A 337 -22.43 19.63 22.63
C GLN A 337 -22.34 18.41 23.54
N SER A 338 -23.04 17.33 23.18
CA SER A 338 -23.00 16.05 23.88
C SER A 338 -21.60 15.41 23.90
N LEU A 339 -20.75 15.70 22.91
CA LEU A 339 -19.40 15.18 22.79
C LEU A 339 -18.40 15.85 23.77
N PRO A 340 -18.20 17.19 23.80
CA PRO A 340 -17.40 17.85 24.83
C PRO A 340 -17.86 17.56 26.25
N MET A 341 -19.19 17.47 26.46
CA MET A 341 -19.73 17.15 27.78
C MET A 341 -19.31 15.75 28.26
N THR A 342 -19.33 14.76 27.36
CA THR A 342 -18.85 13.41 27.64
C THR A 342 -17.35 13.39 27.94
N VAL A 343 -16.56 14.15 27.17
CA VAL A 343 -15.11 14.28 27.42
C VAL A 343 -14.85 14.92 28.79
N ALA A 344 -15.56 15.99 29.14
CA ALA A 344 -15.44 16.65 30.43
C ALA A 344 -15.78 15.72 31.59
N ASN A 345 -16.93 15.06 31.53
CA ASN A 345 -17.40 14.18 32.60
C ASN A 345 -16.50 12.96 32.83
N ASN A 346 -15.91 12.41 31.77
CA ASN A 346 -15.14 11.17 31.88
C ASN A 346 -13.63 11.41 32.06
N PHE A 347 -13.07 12.50 31.52
CA PHE A 347 -11.62 12.72 31.49
C PHE A 347 -11.16 13.95 32.26
N VAL A 348 -12.01 14.97 32.43
CA VAL A 348 -11.68 16.18 33.20
C VAL A 348 -12.20 16.03 34.63
N THR A 349 -11.71 14.99 35.31
CA THR A 349 -12.05 14.71 36.72
C THR A 349 -10.78 14.50 37.55
N ASP A 350 -10.87 14.74 38.85
CA ASP A 350 -9.74 14.63 39.78
C ASP A 350 -9.10 13.22 39.82
N LYS A 351 -9.82 12.21 39.30
CA LYS A 351 -9.37 10.80 39.27
C LYS A 351 -8.47 10.45 38.08
N ASN A 352 -8.46 11.25 37.00
CA ASN A 352 -7.80 10.90 35.73
C ASN A 352 -6.60 11.81 35.38
N SER A 353 -5.59 11.88 36.25
CA SER A 353 -4.47 12.83 36.13
C SER A 353 -3.67 12.77 34.82
N GLY A 354 -3.60 11.63 34.13
CA GLY A 354 -2.81 11.46 32.91
C GLY A 354 -3.45 12.01 31.63
N GLU A 355 -4.78 11.97 31.53
CA GLU A 355 -5.51 12.27 30.28
C GLU A 355 -6.32 13.58 30.35
N VAL A 356 -6.40 14.22 31.52
CA VAL A 356 -7.09 15.52 31.73
C VAL A 356 -6.65 16.58 30.72
N MET A 357 -5.33 16.77 30.54
CA MET A 357 -4.81 17.78 29.61
C MET A 357 -5.17 17.49 28.15
N ALA A 358 -5.17 16.21 27.77
CA ALA A 358 -5.60 15.79 26.43
C ALA A 358 -7.10 16.02 26.23
N GLY A 359 -7.92 15.74 27.25
CA GLY A 359 -9.36 16.02 27.23
C GLY A 359 -9.67 17.52 27.12
N ILE A 360 -8.96 18.37 27.86
CA ILE A 360 -9.12 19.83 27.78
C ILE A 360 -8.75 20.34 26.38
N ASN A 361 -7.63 19.87 25.82
CA ASN A 361 -7.23 20.25 24.47
C ASN A 361 -8.24 19.78 23.42
N ALA A 362 -8.79 18.57 23.57
CA ALA A 362 -9.82 18.04 22.69
C ALA A 362 -11.10 18.88 22.71
N ILE A 363 -11.57 19.24 23.91
CA ILE A 363 -12.75 20.12 24.07
C ILE A 363 -12.48 21.45 23.38
N LYS A 364 -11.31 22.05 23.62
CA LYS A 364 -10.92 23.31 22.99
C LYS A 364 -10.98 23.23 21.46
N GLU A 365 -10.40 22.19 20.86
CA GLU A 365 -10.42 22.02 19.40
C GLU A 365 -11.82 21.71 18.85
N ILE A 366 -12.66 20.97 19.56
CA ILE A 366 -14.05 20.70 19.14
C ILE A 366 -14.88 21.99 19.14
N THR A 367 -14.59 22.92 20.05
CA THR A 367 -15.31 24.20 20.19
C THR A 367 -14.71 25.35 19.39
N ALA A 368 -13.53 25.16 18.79
CA ALA A 368 -12.84 26.16 17.98
C ALA A 368 -13.45 26.21 16.57
#